data_AF-A0A7C8LZU0-F1
#
_entry.id   AF-A0A7C8LZU0-F1
#
_cell.length_a   1.000
_cell.length_b   1.000
_cell.length_c   1.000
_cell.angle_alpha   90.00
_cell.angle_beta   90.00
_cell.angle_gamma   90.00
#
_symmetry.space_group_name_H-M   'P 1'
#
loop_
_entity.id
_entity.type
_entity.pdbx_description
1 polymer ?
#
loop_
_entity_poly.entity_id
_entity_poly.type
_entity_poly.pdbx_seq_one_letter_code
_entity_poly.pdbx_strand_id
1 'polypeptide(L)'
;MRKIFVCCVLLVGVVMLSGFMGIGESEMDLETKSIKLAKEVQRGDYNVISTQELKDALSKGNLLVIDTMPYEASYKKNHIPAAEQFLFPIPDMTSWDTNETAGKTQAEFEALLGSDKDRMLVFYCGFVKCTRSHNGAMWARKLGYTNVYRHPGGIKAWKEAGYPVDEIK
;
A
#
# COMPACT_ATOMS: atom_id res chain seq x y z
N MET A 1 45.75 49.25 36.06
CA MET A 1 45.73 50.25 34.97
C MET A 1 44.74 49.78 33.89
N ARG A 2 43.68 50.57 33.62
CA ARG A 2 42.87 50.72 32.38
C ARG A 2 42.55 49.43 31.55
N LYS A 3 41.29 49.09 31.21
CA LYS A 3 40.14 49.93 30.82
C LYS A 3 38.77 49.27 31.13
N ILE A 4 37.80 50.13 31.39
CA ILE A 4 36.34 49.93 31.51
C ILE A 4 35.69 50.04 30.11
N PHE A 5 34.55 49.37 29.91
CA PHE A 5 33.35 49.68 29.08
C PHE A 5 32.81 48.40 28.39
N VAL A 6 31.52 48.05 28.34
CA VAL A 6 30.31 48.62 28.92
C VAL A 6 29.19 47.57 28.91
N CYS A 7 28.27 47.76 29.84
CA CYS A 7 26.96 47.12 30.02
C CYS A 7 26.10 47.12 28.75
N CYS A 8 25.30 46.07 28.51
CA CYS A 8 23.84 46.15 28.42
C CYS A 8 23.23 44.86 27.87
N VAL A 9 22.38 44.28 28.70
CA VAL A 9 21.40 43.25 28.36
C VAL A 9 20.35 43.82 27.41
N LEU A 10 20.04 43.11 26.33
CA LEU A 10 18.75 43.21 25.63
C LEU A 10 18.37 41.82 25.10
N LEU A 11 17.30 41.27 25.67
CA LEU A 11 16.59 40.09 25.21
C LEU A 11 15.99 40.33 23.82
N VAL A 12 16.35 39.50 22.85
CA VAL A 12 15.49 39.05 21.73
C VAL A 12 15.89 37.59 21.52
N GLY A 13 15.12 36.57 21.93
CA GLY A 13 13.75 36.35 21.49
C GLY A 13 13.73 35.59 20.16
N VAL A 14 14.22 34.34 20.12
CA VAL A 14 13.79 33.39 19.10
C VAL A 14 13.31 32.14 19.81
N VAL A 15 12.00 32.16 20.07
CA VAL A 15 11.20 31.05 20.54
C VAL A 15 11.21 29.94 19.49
N MET A 16 11.34 28.71 19.98
CA MET A 16 11.05 27.42 19.35
C MET A 16 9.88 27.45 18.34
N LEU A 17 10.05 26.83 17.17
CA LEU A 17 9.02 26.09 16.40
C LEU A 17 9.75 25.40 15.22
N SER A 18 10.22 24.17 15.40
CA SER A 18 9.54 22.99 14.84
C SER A 18 9.25 23.13 13.34
N GLY A 19 10.26 22.85 12.53
CA GLY A 19 10.10 22.49 11.14
C GLY A 19 11.17 21.48 10.81
N PHE A 20 10.86 20.19 11.01
CA PHE A 20 11.56 19.10 10.37
C PHE A 20 11.69 19.47 8.88
N MET A 21 12.86 19.95 8.44
CA MET A 21 13.22 19.99 7.03
C MET A 21 13.50 18.54 6.59
N GLY A 22 12.43 17.76 6.50
CA GLY A 22 12.42 16.54 5.71
C GLY A 22 12.22 16.94 4.26
N ILE A 23 13.16 16.58 3.39
CA ILE A 23 13.01 16.62 1.95
C ILE A 23 11.80 15.73 1.60
N GLY A 24 10.61 16.34 1.50
CA GLY A 24 9.42 15.67 1.00
C GLY A 24 9.57 15.29 -0.47
N GLU A 25 8.68 14.45 -0.97
CA GLU A 25 8.60 14.20 -2.41
C GLU A 25 8.29 15.51 -3.14
N SER A 26 8.90 15.74 -4.31
CA SER A 26 8.63 16.95 -5.08
C SER A 26 7.21 16.91 -5.65
N GLU A 27 6.60 18.08 -5.87
CA GLU A 27 5.27 18.19 -6.49
C GLU A 27 5.16 17.40 -7.81
N MET A 28 6.23 17.39 -8.62
CA MET A 28 6.27 16.61 -9.86
C MET A 28 6.23 15.08 -9.62
N ASP A 29 6.89 14.58 -8.58
CA ASP A 29 6.90 13.15 -8.24
C ASP A 29 5.55 12.73 -7.63
N LEU A 30 4.93 13.61 -6.83
CA LEU A 30 3.57 13.44 -6.31
C LEU A 30 2.54 13.39 -7.45
N GLU A 31 2.60 14.35 -8.39
CA GLU A 31 1.73 14.39 -9.57
C GLU A 31 1.89 13.11 -10.40
N THR A 32 3.13 12.74 -10.73
CA THR A 32 3.42 11.56 -11.54
C THR A 32 2.85 10.28 -10.92
N LYS A 33 3.03 10.09 -9.61
CA LYS A 33 2.49 8.91 -8.91
C LYS A 33 0.97 8.93 -8.82
N SER A 34 0.39 10.08 -8.54
CA SER A 34 -1.06 10.24 -8.40
C SER A 34 -1.76 9.98 -9.73
N ILE A 35 -1.26 10.55 -10.83
CA ILE A 35 -1.79 10.32 -12.18
C ILE A 35 -1.60 8.86 -12.61
N LYS A 36 -0.44 8.27 -12.33
CA LYS A 36 -0.21 6.84 -12.63
C LYS A 36 -1.23 5.96 -11.89
N LEU A 37 -1.37 6.15 -10.58
CA LEU A 37 -2.33 5.40 -9.77
C LEU A 37 -3.77 5.60 -10.28
N ALA A 38 -4.18 6.84 -10.56
CA ALA A 38 -5.51 7.14 -11.07
C ALA A 38 -5.80 6.42 -12.41
N LYS A 39 -4.82 6.40 -13.32
CA LYS A 39 -4.93 5.68 -14.60
C LYS A 39 -5.00 4.16 -14.41
N GLU A 40 -4.23 3.60 -13.48
CA GLU A 40 -4.30 2.17 -13.13
C GLU A 40 -5.67 1.80 -12.55
N VAL A 41 -6.21 2.62 -11.66
CA VAL A 41 -7.54 2.46 -11.05
C VAL A 41 -8.62 2.50 -12.12
N GLN A 42 -8.59 3.51 -13.00
CA GLN A 42 -9.55 3.65 -14.09
C GLN A 42 -9.49 2.47 -15.07
N ARG A 43 -8.28 2.04 -15.46
CA ARG A 43 -8.09 0.92 -16.40
C ARG A 43 -8.46 -0.42 -15.79
N GLY A 44 -8.20 -0.60 -14.50
CA GLY A 44 -8.51 -1.83 -13.77
C GLY A 44 -9.95 -1.93 -13.27
N ASP A 45 -10.73 -0.85 -13.38
CA ASP A 45 -12.14 -0.76 -12.97
C ASP A 45 -12.37 -1.18 -11.51
N TYR A 46 -11.51 -0.76 -10.58
CA TYR A 46 -11.62 -1.07 -9.16
C TYR A 46 -11.56 0.21 -8.32
N ASN A 47 -11.82 0.11 -7.02
CA ASN A 47 -11.75 1.24 -6.09
C ASN A 47 -10.41 1.29 -5.33
N VAL A 48 -10.14 2.38 -4.62
CA VAL A 48 -9.00 2.47 -3.68
C VAL A 48 -9.49 2.59 -2.26
N ILE A 49 -8.68 2.10 -1.33
CA ILE A 49 -8.91 2.23 0.12
C ILE A 49 -7.64 2.77 0.79
N SER A 50 -7.81 3.69 1.74
CA SER A 50 -6.71 4.22 2.55
C SER A 50 -6.26 3.22 3.61
N THR A 51 -5.10 3.47 4.23
CA THR A 51 -4.57 2.61 5.31
C THR A 51 -5.51 2.59 6.52
N GLN A 52 -6.10 3.73 6.89
CA GLN A 52 -7.02 3.82 8.02
C GLN A 52 -8.35 3.11 7.70
N GLU A 53 -8.93 3.32 6.52
CA GLU A 53 -10.16 2.64 6.12
C GLU A 53 -9.97 1.12 6.07
N LEU A 54 -8.82 0.64 5.59
CA LEU A 54 -8.50 -0.79 5.61
C LEU A 54 -8.40 -1.32 7.04
N LYS A 55 -7.76 -0.58 7.95
CA LYS A 55 -7.66 -0.96 9.37
C LYS A 55 -9.03 -1.07 10.02
N ASP A 56 -9.93 -0.13 9.72
CA ASP A 56 -11.30 -0.11 10.21
C ASP A 56 -12.12 -1.26 9.61
N ALA A 57 -11.97 -1.53 8.31
CA ALA A 57 -12.63 -2.66 7.64
C ALA A 57 -12.19 -4.02 8.24
N LEU A 58 -10.89 -4.21 8.50
CA LEU A 58 -10.34 -5.41 9.14
C LEU A 58 -10.96 -5.69 10.51
N SER A 59 -11.24 -4.65 11.31
CA SER A 59 -11.90 -4.82 12.61
C SER A 59 -13.33 -5.35 12.54
N LYS A 60 -13.99 -5.23 11.36
CA LYS A 60 -15.36 -5.69 11.13
C LYS A 60 -15.43 -7.12 10.58
N GLY A 61 -14.31 -7.67 10.10
CA GLY A 61 -14.17 -9.08 9.71
C GLY A 61 -14.86 -9.50 8.41
N ASN A 62 -15.41 -8.57 7.61
CA ASN A 62 -16.14 -8.90 6.37
C ASN A 62 -15.38 -8.49 5.10
N LEU A 63 -14.13 -8.95 4.95
CA LEU A 63 -13.34 -8.77 3.74
C LEU A 63 -12.30 -9.88 3.57
N LEU A 64 -11.73 -9.97 2.37
CA LEU A 64 -10.46 -10.65 2.11
C LEU A 64 -9.37 -9.61 1.85
N VAL A 65 -8.22 -9.76 2.50
CA VAL A 65 -7.02 -8.98 2.17
C VAL A 65 -6.04 -9.90 1.45
N ILE A 66 -5.48 -9.45 0.33
CA ILE A 66 -4.57 -10.25 -0.50
C ILE A 66 -3.25 -9.50 -0.69
N ASP A 67 -2.16 -10.12 -0.23
CA ASP A 67 -0.79 -9.72 -0.54
C ASP A 67 -0.37 -10.27 -1.89
N THR A 68 0.00 -9.37 -2.81
CA THR A 68 0.41 -9.74 -4.17
C THR A 68 1.92 -9.89 -4.38
N MET A 69 2.71 -9.85 -3.32
CA MET A 69 4.18 -9.95 -3.34
C MET A 69 4.67 -11.40 -3.22
N PRO A 70 5.96 -11.69 -3.52
CA PRO A 70 6.51 -13.04 -3.39
C PRO A 70 6.44 -13.56 -1.95
N TYR A 71 6.03 -14.83 -1.81
CA TYR A 71 5.83 -15.49 -0.52
C TYR A 71 7.10 -15.45 0.36
N GLU A 72 8.18 -16.08 -0.09
CA GLU A 72 9.43 -16.19 0.68
C GLU A 72 10.16 -14.86 0.87
N ALA A 73 10.20 -14.03 -0.18
CA ALA A 73 11.00 -12.81 -0.16
C ALA A 73 10.34 -11.66 0.62
N SER A 74 9.01 -11.68 0.75
CA SER A 74 8.22 -10.60 1.35
C SER A 74 7.21 -11.10 2.38
N TYR A 75 6.14 -11.78 1.94
CA TYR A 75 4.97 -12.11 2.78
C TYR A 75 5.37 -12.82 4.08
N LYS A 76 6.24 -13.84 3.99
CA LYS A 76 6.72 -14.61 5.14
C LYS A 76 7.32 -13.73 6.25
N LYS A 77 8.00 -12.63 5.88
CA LYS A 77 8.70 -11.74 6.82
C LYS A 77 7.79 -10.73 7.50
N ASN A 78 6.76 -10.27 6.80
CA ASN A 78 5.73 -9.37 7.33
C ASN A 78 4.61 -9.22 6.29
N HIS A 79 3.37 -9.31 6.76
CA HIS A 79 2.17 -9.04 5.99
C HIS A 79 1.10 -8.36 6.86
N ILE A 80 0.10 -7.76 6.22
CA ILE A 80 -1.06 -7.21 6.94
C ILE A 80 -1.77 -8.37 7.65
N PRO A 81 -2.22 -8.22 8.91
CA PRO A 81 -2.82 -9.32 9.64
C PRO A 81 -4.01 -9.94 8.91
N ALA A 82 -4.09 -11.27 8.95
CA ALA A 82 -5.08 -12.09 8.25
C ALA A 82 -5.11 -11.93 6.70
N ALA A 83 -4.08 -11.32 6.10
CA ALA A 83 -3.94 -11.33 4.65
C ALA A 83 -3.68 -12.77 4.16
N GLU A 84 -4.19 -13.09 2.97
CA GLU A 84 -3.78 -14.26 2.21
C GLU A 84 -2.73 -13.85 1.16
N GLN A 85 -1.94 -14.81 0.66
CA GLN A 85 -0.90 -14.53 -0.33
C GLN A 85 -1.24 -15.08 -1.72
N PHE A 86 -1.06 -14.25 -2.75
CA PHE A 86 -1.10 -14.69 -4.16
C PHE A 86 -0.20 -13.83 -5.06
N LEU A 87 0.86 -14.42 -5.63
CA LEU A 87 1.83 -13.67 -6.42
C LEU A 87 1.24 -13.15 -7.74
N PHE A 88 1.46 -11.86 -8.03
CA PHE A 88 1.29 -11.28 -9.36
C PHE A 88 2.58 -10.58 -9.83
N PRO A 89 2.85 -10.48 -11.15
CA PRO A 89 4.00 -9.78 -11.70
C PRO A 89 3.95 -8.26 -11.51
N ILE A 90 5.09 -7.58 -11.74
CA ILE A 90 5.15 -6.10 -11.77
C ILE A 90 4.58 -5.56 -13.09
N PRO A 91 4.98 -6.04 -14.29
CA PRO A 91 4.31 -5.66 -15.53
C PRO A 91 2.82 -6.02 -15.51
N ASP A 92 2.03 -5.33 -16.34
CA ASP A 92 0.62 -5.67 -16.51
C ASP A 92 0.46 -7.07 -17.10
N MET A 93 -0.33 -7.91 -16.43
CA MET A 93 -0.61 -9.27 -16.86
C MET A 93 -1.96 -9.30 -17.60
N THR A 94 -1.95 -9.00 -18.90
CA THR A 94 -3.18 -8.93 -19.72
C THR A 94 -3.78 -10.31 -20.02
N SER A 95 -2.91 -11.32 -20.13
CA SER A 95 -3.22 -12.73 -20.26
C SER A 95 -2.59 -13.49 -19.10
N TRP A 96 -3.26 -14.54 -18.62
CA TRP A 96 -2.75 -15.29 -17.47
C TRP A 96 -1.49 -16.06 -17.86
N ASP A 97 -0.41 -15.91 -17.09
CA ASP A 97 0.81 -16.70 -17.21
C ASP A 97 1.18 -17.29 -15.84
N THR A 98 1.15 -18.63 -15.75
CA THR A 98 1.48 -19.34 -14.52
C THR A 98 2.94 -19.14 -14.09
N ASN A 99 3.85 -18.84 -15.01
CA ASN A 99 5.25 -18.55 -14.68
C ASN A 99 5.39 -17.25 -13.88
N GLU A 100 4.44 -16.33 -14.03
CA GLU A 100 4.44 -15.03 -13.35
C GLU A 100 3.71 -15.04 -12.00
N THR A 101 3.01 -16.14 -11.68
CA THR A 101 2.18 -16.32 -10.48
C THR A 101 2.69 -17.46 -9.58
N ALA A 102 3.99 -17.79 -9.67
CA ALA A 102 4.62 -18.90 -8.93
C ALA A 102 3.96 -20.26 -9.18
N GLY A 103 3.55 -20.50 -10.43
CA GLY A 103 2.91 -21.73 -10.88
C GLY A 103 1.40 -21.79 -10.64
N LYS A 104 0.80 -20.79 -9.97
CA LYS A 104 -0.63 -20.80 -9.64
C LYS A 104 -1.49 -20.42 -10.85
N THR A 105 -2.54 -21.19 -11.07
CA THR A 105 -3.52 -21.01 -12.15
C THR A 105 -4.54 -19.92 -11.82
N GLN A 106 -5.25 -19.44 -12.85
CA GLN A 106 -6.37 -18.52 -12.68
C GLN A 106 -7.48 -19.12 -11.82
N ALA A 107 -7.72 -20.44 -11.94
CA ALA A 107 -8.71 -21.15 -11.14
C ALA A 107 -8.33 -21.20 -9.66
N GLU A 108 -7.05 -21.37 -9.32
CA GLU A 108 -6.59 -21.29 -7.93
C GLU A 108 -6.71 -19.87 -7.36
N PHE A 109 -6.50 -18.85 -8.19
CA PHE A 109 -6.76 -17.47 -7.79
C PHE A 109 -8.24 -17.25 -7.48
N GLU A 110 -9.13 -17.66 -8.39
CA GLU A 110 -10.58 -17.55 -8.18
C GLU A 110 -11.04 -18.35 -6.96
N ALA A 111 -10.47 -19.53 -6.73
CA ALA A 111 -10.75 -20.34 -5.54
C ALA A 111 -10.34 -19.61 -4.25
N LEU A 112 -9.18 -18.95 -4.22
CA LEU A 112 -8.76 -18.10 -3.10
C LEU A 112 -9.76 -16.96 -2.86
N LEU A 113 -10.20 -16.31 -3.94
CA LEU A 113 -11.19 -15.24 -3.87
C LEU A 113 -12.58 -15.73 -3.47
N GLY A 114 -12.88 -17.03 -3.57
CA GLY A 114 -14.15 -17.63 -3.14
C GLY A 114 -15.33 -17.33 -4.08
N SER A 115 -16.47 -17.99 -3.84
CA SER A 115 -17.62 -17.95 -4.75
C SER A 115 -18.48 -16.68 -4.64
N ASP A 116 -18.43 -15.98 -3.52
CA ASP A 116 -19.15 -14.72 -3.32
C ASP A 116 -18.48 -13.60 -4.11
N LYS A 117 -19.15 -13.12 -5.16
CA LYS A 117 -18.65 -12.06 -6.04
C LYS A 117 -18.82 -10.66 -5.44
N ASP A 118 -19.62 -10.51 -4.38
CA ASP A 118 -19.91 -9.22 -3.72
C ASP A 118 -19.08 -9.01 -2.44
N ARG A 119 -18.36 -10.05 -1.98
CA ARG A 119 -17.43 -9.92 -0.86
C ARG A 119 -16.43 -8.81 -1.14
N MET A 120 -16.08 -8.04 -0.09
CA MET A 120 -15.06 -7.02 -0.21
C MET A 120 -13.68 -7.69 -0.38
N LEU A 121 -12.99 -7.35 -1.48
CA LEU A 121 -11.64 -7.80 -1.76
C LEU A 121 -10.69 -6.61 -1.72
N VAL A 122 -9.61 -6.70 -0.95
CA VAL A 122 -8.59 -5.65 -0.85
C VAL A 122 -7.23 -6.21 -1.25
N PHE A 123 -6.69 -5.72 -2.36
CA PHE A 123 -5.37 -6.11 -2.86
C PHE A 123 -4.31 -5.09 -2.43
N TYR A 124 -3.17 -5.56 -1.95
CA TYR A 124 -2.05 -4.69 -1.60
C TYR A 124 -0.71 -5.29 -2.04
N CYS A 125 0.32 -4.43 -2.05
CA CYS A 125 1.70 -4.86 -2.24
C CYS A 125 2.65 -4.00 -1.41
N GLY A 126 3.87 -3.71 -1.88
CA GLY A 126 4.86 -3.03 -1.06
C GLY A 126 4.52 -1.57 -0.72
N PHE A 127 4.16 -0.80 -1.75
CA PHE A 127 4.03 0.66 -1.72
C PHE A 127 3.44 1.19 -3.03
N VAL A 128 3.15 2.49 -3.12
CA VAL A 128 2.39 3.13 -4.21
C VAL A 128 2.93 2.84 -5.62
N LYS A 129 4.26 2.81 -5.81
CA LYS A 129 4.85 2.55 -7.15
C LYS A 129 4.77 1.07 -7.57
N CYS A 130 4.51 0.16 -6.64
CA CYS A 130 4.40 -1.27 -6.93
C CYS A 130 3.04 -1.59 -7.55
N THR A 131 3.06 -2.31 -8.66
CA THR A 131 1.91 -2.57 -9.54
C THR A 131 1.37 -3.99 -9.44
N ARG A 132 1.96 -4.85 -8.61
CA ARG A 132 1.48 -6.23 -8.40
C ARG A 132 0.01 -6.27 -7.94
N SER A 133 -0.37 -5.34 -7.05
CA SER A 133 -1.74 -5.25 -6.56
C SER A 133 -2.74 -4.70 -7.57
N HIS A 134 -2.27 -3.93 -8.56
CA HIS A 134 -3.11 -3.56 -9.71
C HIS A 134 -3.51 -4.80 -10.51
N ASN A 135 -2.58 -5.71 -10.78
CA ASN A 135 -2.87 -6.95 -11.49
C ASN A 135 -3.89 -7.82 -10.74
N GLY A 136 -3.70 -8.04 -9.43
CA GLY A 136 -4.66 -8.82 -8.63
C GLY A 136 -6.07 -8.23 -8.64
N ALA A 137 -6.18 -6.90 -8.44
CA ALA A 137 -7.46 -6.21 -8.48
C ALA A 137 -8.12 -6.25 -9.86
N MET A 138 -7.35 -5.99 -10.93
CA MET A 138 -7.83 -6.07 -12.31
C MET A 138 -8.33 -7.48 -12.68
N TRP A 139 -7.60 -8.52 -12.28
CA TRP A 139 -8.03 -9.90 -12.52
C TRP A 139 -9.29 -10.27 -11.73
N ALA A 140 -9.42 -9.82 -10.48
CA ALA A 140 -10.66 -10.00 -9.73
C ALA A 140 -11.85 -9.33 -10.45
N ARG A 141 -11.70 -8.10 -10.94
CA ARG A 141 -12.74 -7.45 -11.75
C ARG A 141 -13.07 -8.23 -13.02
N LYS A 142 -12.06 -8.72 -13.74
CA LYS A 142 -12.22 -9.57 -14.94
C LYS A 142 -12.95 -10.90 -14.65
N LEU A 143 -12.81 -11.43 -13.43
CA LEU A 143 -13.49 -12.64 -12.95
C LEU A 143 -14.89 -12.35 -12.35
N GLY A 144 -15.39 -11.12 -12.46
CA GLY A 144 -16.74 -10.73 -12.08
C GLY A 144 -16.94 -10.31 -10.62
N TYR A 145 -15.88 -10.17 -9.81
CA TYR A 145 -16.02 -9.66 -8.44
C TYR A 145 -16.35 -8.17 -8.48
N THR A 146 -17.38 -7.74 -7.76
CA THR A 146 -17.96 -6.39 -7.84
C THR A 146 -17.33 -5.42 -6.84
N ASN A 147 -16.92 -5.92 -5.68
CA ASN A 147 -16.49 -5.11 -4.55
C ASN A 147 -14.96 -5.17 -4.35
N VAL A 148 -14.22 -4.67 -5.34
CA VAL A 148 -12.76 -4.78 -5.41
C VAL A 148 -12.08 -3.45 -5.09
N TYR A 149 -11.12 -3.51 -4.17
CA TYR A 149 -10.29 -2.39 -3.76
C TYR A 149 -8.81 -2.71 -3.90
N ARG A 150 -8.01 -1.66 -4.13
CA ARG A 150 -6.57 -1.67 -3.93
C ARG A 150 -6.20 -0.79 -2.75
N HIS A 151 -5.35 -1.26 -1.85
CA HIS A 151 -4.65 -0.44 -0.86
C HIS A 151 -3.29 -0.01 -1.44
N PRO A 152 -3.16 1.22 -1.97
CA PRO A 152 -1.97 1.61 -2.74
C PRO A 152 -0.74 1.81 -1.87
N GLY A 153 -0.94 2.26 -0.62
CA GLY A 153 0.13 2.48 0.34
C GLY A 153 0.88 1.21 0.73
N GLY A 154 0.23 0.05 0.60
CA GLY A 154 0.82 -1.25 0.84
C GLY A 154 1.30 -1.49 2.27
N ILE A 155 2.09 -2.54 2.46
CA ILE A 155 2.67 -2.88 3.78
C ILE A 155 3.56 -1.76 4.32
N LYS A 156 4.15 -0.93 3.44
CA LYS A 156 4.96 0.23 3.87
C LYS A 156 4.10 1.24 4.63
N ALA A 157 3.02 1.72 4.03
CA ALA A 157 2.11 2.68 4.70
C ALA A 157 1.45 2.08 5.94
N TRP A 158 1.15 0.78 5.91
CA TRP A 158 0.62 0.05 7.08
C TRP A 158 1.59 0.10 8.28
N LYS A 159 2.87 -0.16 8.05
CA LYS A 159 3.91 -0.08 9.08
C LYS A 159 4.21 1.35 9.53
N GLU A 160 4.21 2.31 8.60
CA GLU A 160 4.39 3.73 8.91
C GLU A 160 3.25 4.28 9.79
N ALA A 161 2.04 3.73 9.65
CA ALA A 161 0.91 4.01 10.52
C ALA A 161 1.02 3.34 11.92
N GLY A 162 2.07 2.55 12.17
CA GLY A 162 2.29 1.87 13.45
C GLY A 162 1.36 0.67 13.70
N TYR A 163 0.72 0.14 12.66
CA TYR A 163 -0.19 -1.01 12.80
C TYR A 163 0.57 -2.34 12.89
N PRO A 164 0.02 -3.34 13.61
CA PRO A 164 0.66 -4.64 13.76
C PRO A 164 0.74 -5.39 12.43
N VAL A 165 1.76 -6.25 12.30
CA VAL A 165 1.96 -7.13 11.14
C VAL A 165 2.06 -8.57 11.63
N ASP A 166 1.66 -9.51 10.76
CA ASP A 166 1.86 -10.94 10.98
C ASP A 166 3.11 -11.42 10.23
N GLU A 167 3.67 -12.55 10.67
CA GLU A 167 4.83 -13.21 10.07
C GLU A 167 4.60 -14.73 10.06
N ILE A 168 5.22 -15.43 9.11
CA ILE A 168 5.21 -16.90 9.08
C ILE A 168 6.59 -17.40 9.55
N LYS A 169 6.59 -18.19 10.62
CA LYS A 169 7.80 -18.81 11.16
C LYS A 169 8.22 -20.02 10.32
#